data_AF-A0A7C6LW10-F1
#
_entry.id   AF-A0A7C6LW10-F1
#
_cell.length_a   1.000
_cell.length_b   1.000
_cell.length_c   1.000
_cell.angle_alpha   90.00
_cell.angle_beta   90.00
_cell.angle_gamma   90.00
#
_symmetry.space_group_name_H-M   'P 1'
#
loop_
_entity.id
_entity.type
_entity.pdbx_description
1 polymer ?
#
loop_
_entity_poly.entity_id
_entity_poly.type
_entity_poly.pdbx_seq_one_letter_code
_entity_poly.pdbx_strand_id
1 'polypeptide(L)' 'MEMNTEDYLKKSLLETQERVRDFKNYSERIEDDEIRNFFKEYAISEGKQANKLQKLLESVQN' A
#
# COMPACT_ATOMS: atom_id res chain seq x y z
N MET A 1 13.45 -19.62 8.53
CA MET A 1 14.43 -18.69 7.96
C MET A 1 14.19 -17.33 8.57
N GLU A 2 15.25 -16.63 8.96
CA GLU A 2 15.15 -15.21 9.33
C GLU A 2 14.95 -14.39 8.06
N MET A 3 14.04 -13.41 8.11
CA MET A 3 13.82 -12.50 7.00
C MET A 3 15.00 -11.55 6.84
N ASN A 4 15.46 -11.34 5.60
CA ASN A 4 16.43 -10.31 5.28
C ASN A 4 15.73 -8.99 4.91
N THR A 5 16.51 -7.93 4.68
CA THR A 5 16.00 -6.61 4.29
C THR A 5 15.12 -6.64 3.03
N GLU A 6 15.50 -7.45 2.03
CA GLU A 6 14.73 -7.59 0.79
C GLU A 6 13.37 -8.25 1.04
N ASP A 7 13.32 -9.28 1.89
CA ASP A 7 12.08 -9.96 2.27
C ASP A 7 11.11 -9.00 2.96
N TYR A 8 11.63 -8.16 3.87
CA TYR A 8 10.81 -7.13 4.53
C TYR A 8 10.26 -6.11 3.55
N LEU A 9 11.07 -5.65 2.58
CA LEU A 9 10.64 -4.68 1.57
C LEU A 9 9.60 -5.30 0.62
N LYS A 10 9.80 -6.53 0.15
CA LYS A 10 8.85 -7.27 -0.69
C LYS A 10 7.51 -7.47 0.00
N LYS A 11 7.55 -7.95 1.25
CA LYS A 11 6.34 -8.17 2.04
C LYS A 11 5.58 -6.86 2.29
N SER A 12 6.30 -5.81 2.70
CA SER A 12 5.69 -4.50 2.94
C SER A 12 5.10 -3.90 1.67
N LEU A 13 5.76 -4.04 0.53
CA LEU A 13 5.27 -3.57 -0.76
C LEU A 13 3.97 -4.28 -1.15
N LEU A 14 3.93 -5.62 -1.04
CA LEU A 14 2.74 -6.40 -1.35
C LEU A 14 1.56 -6.02 -0.47
N GLU A 15 1.76 -5.95 0.85
CA GLU A 15 0.71 -5.55 1.81
C GLU A 15 0.21 -4.13 1.54
N THR A 16 1.10 -3.20 1.17
CA THR A 16 0.73 -1.83 0.81
C THR A 16 -0.11 -1.79 -0.47
N GLN A 17 0.25 -2.57 -1.48
CA GLN A 17 -0.53 -2.71 -2.72
C GLN A 17 -1.91 -3.35 -2.47
N GLU A 18 -2.00 -4.30 -1.54
CA GLU A 18 -3.27 -4.87 -1.08
C GLU A 18 -4.13 -3.79 -0.40
N ARG A 19 -3.57 -2.99 0.51
CA ARG A 19 -4.30 -1.87 1.13
C ARG A 19 -4.81 -0.85 0.12
N VAL A 20 -4.05 -0.52 -0.92
CA VAL A 20 -4.52 0.35 -2.02
C VAL A 20 -5.79 -0.22 -2.65
N ARG A 21 -5.77 -1.52 -2.98
CA ARG A 21 -6.90 -2.23 -3.61
C ARG A 21 -8.11 -2.24 -2.68
N ASP A 22 -7.89 -2.59 -1.41
CA ASP A 22 -8.95 -2.72 -0.42
C ASP A 22 -9.59 -1.38 -0.11
N PHE A 23 -8.81 -0.32 0.14
CA PHE A 23 -9.34 1.01 0.40
C PHE A 23 -10.11 1.57 -0.80
N LYS A 24 -9.63 1.33 -2.02
CA LYS A 24 -10.40 1.68 -3.22
C LYS A 24 -11.75 0.95 -3.23
N ASN A 25 -11.74 -0.37 -3.05
CA ASN A 25 -12.96 -1.18 -3.05
C ASN A 25 -13.94 -0.75 -1.93
N TYR A 26 -13.44 -0.40 -0.75
CA TYR A 26 -14.27 0.07 0.36
C TYR A 26 -14.92 1.41 0.03
N SER A 27 -14.16 2.33 -0.56
CA SER A 27 -14.70 3.63 -0.97
C SER A 27 -15.81 3.55 -2.02
N GLU A 28 -15.89 2.45 -2.78
CA GLU A 28 -16.96 2.21 -3.76
C GLU A 28 -18.24 1.64 -3.14
N ARG A 29 -18.16 1.08 -1.92
CA ARG A 29 -19.28 0.40 -1.24
C ARG A 29 -19.87 1.18 -0.08
N ILE A 30 -19.12 2.13 0.48
CA ILE A 30 -19.53 2.89 1.66
C ILE A 30 -20.40 4.08 1.25
N GLU A 31 -21.59 4.17 1.85
CA GLU A 31 -22.56 5.24 1.61
C GLU A 31 -22.22 6.52 2.37
N ASP A 32 -21.70 6.39 3.60
CA ASP A 32 -21.29 7.53 4.42
C ASP A 32 -20.15 8.33 3.74
N ASP A 33 -20.40 9.62 3.52
CA ASP A 33 -19.52 10.50 2.76
C ASP A 33 -18.16 10.69 3.42
N GLU A 34 -18.12 10.84 4.74
CA GLU A 34 -16.90 11.08 5.50
C GLU A 34 -16.00 9.84 5.45
N ILE A 35 -16.58 8.67 5.75
CA ILE A 35 -15.85 7.40 5.76
C ILE A 35 -15.42 7.03 4.33
N ARG A 36 -16.26 7.26 3.32
CA ARG A 36 -15.90 7.03 1.92
C ARG A 36 -14.70 7.88 1.50
N ASN A 37 -14.68 9.16 1.86
CA ASN A 37 -13.59 10.06 1.51
C ASN A 37 -12.30 9.67 2.23
N PHE A 38 -12.38 9.26 3.50
CA PHE A 38 -11.24 8.70 4.22
C PHE A 38 -10.59 7.55 3.44
N PHE A 39 -11.36 6.57 2.97
CA PHE A 39 -10.80 5.45 2.21
C PHE A 39 -10.21 5.87 0.85
N LYS A 40 -10.80 6.86 0.16
CA LYS A 40 -10.20 7.40 -1.09
C LYS A 40 -8.84 8.02 -0.83
N GLU A 41 -8.73 8.86 0.19
CA GLU A 41 -7.49 9.53 0.54
C GLU A 41 -6.40 8.54 0.97
N TYR A 42 -6.79 7.53 1.75
CA TYR A 42 -5.84 6.51 2.19
C TYR A 42 -5.41 5.58 1.06
N ALA A 43 -6.27 5.24 0.10
CA ALA A 43 -5.85 4.52 -1.10
C ALA A 43 -4.73 5.27 -1.86
N ILE A 44 -4.83 6.61 -1.94
CA ILE A 44 -3.79 7.45 -2.56
C ILE A 44 -2.52 7.49 -1.70
N SER A 45 -2.66 7.61 -0.38
CA SER A 45 -1.54 7.59 0.57
C SER A 45 -0.75 6.28 0.47
N GLU A 46 -1.43 5.14 0.52
CA GLU A 46 -0.82 3.82 0.35
C GLU A 46 -0.17 3.68 -1.03
N GLY A 47 -0.77 4.25 -2.09
CA GLY A 47 -0.15 4.27 -3.42
C GLY A 47 1.21 5.00 -3.44
N LYS A 48 1.32 6.13 -2.73
CA LYS A 48 2.59 6.86 -2.57
C LYS A 48 3.61 6.04 -1.76
N GLN A 49 3.16 5.36 -0.71
CA GLN A 49 4.01 4.48 0.10
C GLN A 49 4.51 3.29 -0.73
N ALA A 50 3.65 2.65 -1.52
CA ALA A 50 4.02 1.55 -2.42
C ALA A 50 5.09 1.99 -3.43
N ASN A 51 4.96 3.19 -4.02
CA ASN A 51 5.99 3.72 -4.91
C ASN A 51 7.34 3.92 -4.21
N LYS A 52 7.33 4.38 -2.95
CA LYS A 52 8.56 4.54 -2.16
C LYS A 52 9.19 3.18 -1.83
N LEU A 53 8.37 2.20 -1.42
CA LEU A 53 8.82 0.84 -1.13
C LEU A 53 9.43 0.17 -2.37
N GLN A 54 8.82 0.34 -3.54
CA GLN A 54 9.34 -0.15 -4.82
C GLN A 54 10.74 0.41 -5.11
N LYS A 55 10.94 1.73 -4.95
CA LYS A 55 12.26 2.36 -5.15
C LYS A 55 13.32 1.85 -4.16
N LEU A 56 12.93 1.61 -2.91
CA LEU A 56 13.83 1.04 -1.91
C LEU A 56 14.20 -0.41 -2.27
N LEU A 57 13.23 -1.21 -2.70
CA LEU A 57 13.46 -2.59 -3.15
C LEU A 57 14.43 -2.63 -4.33
N GLU A 58 14.22 -1.79 -5.34
CA GLU A 58 15.14 -1.65 -6.48
C GLU A 58 16.55 -1.24 -6.02
N SER A 59 16.67 -0.35 -5.03
CA SER A 59 17.97 0.09 -4.53
C SER A 59 18.78 -0.99 -3.81
N VAL A 60 18.13 -1.98 -3.20
CA VAL A 60 18.82 -3.09 -2.50
C VAL A 60 19.09 -4.31 -3.39
N GLN A 61 18.46 -4.36 -4.56
CA GLN A 61 18.66 -5.42 -5.56
C GLN A 61 19.76 -5.08 -6.59
N ASN A 62 20.23 -3.83 -6.61
CA ASN A 62 21.31 -3.34 -7.47
C ASN A 62 22.70 -3.53 -6.86
#